data_AF-F0RLL5-F1
#
_entry.id   AF-F0RLL5-F1
#
_cell.length_a   1.000
_cell.length_b   1.000
_cell.length_c   1.000
_cell.angle_alpha   90.00
_cell.angle_beta   90.00
_cell.angle_gamma   90.00
#
_symmetry.space_group_name_H-M   'P 1'
#
loop_
_entity.id
_entity.type
_entity.pdbx_description
1 polymer ?
#
loop_
_entity_poly.entity_id
_entity_poly.type
_entity_poly.pdbx_seq_one_letter_code
_entity_poly.pdbx_strand_id
1 'polypeptide(L)'
;MSDELNFAHTILQGRAWRDVPDHEVLAESERLLGEWMSGEVRMERPKLYDHYALLLLALTRQNRELSARVAALEAAAGQGERAQDS
;
A
#
# COMPACT_ATOMS: atom_id res chain seq x y z
N MET A 1 19.90 -9.98 22.03
CA MET A 1 18.80 -10.19 21.07
C MET A 1 18.89 -9.04 20.10
N SER A 2 18.95 -9.29 18.78
CA SER A 2 19.10 -8.18 17.83
C SER A 2 17.85 -7.31 17.92
N ASP A 3 17.99 -6.00 18.15
CA ASP A 3 16.89 -5.02 18.15
C ASP A 3 16.39 -4.76 16.70
N GLU A 4 16.31 -5.82 15.90
CA GLU A 4 15.88 -5.76 14.51
C GLU A 4 14.36 -5.86 14.43
N LEU A 5 13.78 -4.95 13.67
CA LEU A 5 12.35 -4.78 13.52
C LEU A 5 11.83 -5.73 12.43
N ASN A 6 10.85 -6.56 12.78
CA ASN A 6 10.17 -7.41 11.79
C ASN A 6 9.03 -6.63 11.11
N PHE A 7 9.20 -6.34 9.82
CA PHE A 7 8.27 -5.51 9.05
C PHE A 7 6.84 -6.05 9.04
N ALA A 8 6.67 -7.31 8.63
CA ALA A 8 5.36 -7.93 8.52
C ALA A 8 4.69 -8.10 9.89
N HIS A 9 5.45 -8.50 10.92
CA HIS A 9 4.92 -8.64 12.27
C HIS A 9 4.39 -7.30 12.80
N THR A 10 5.11 -6.21 12.55
CA THR A 10 4.74 -4.87 13.04
C THR A 10 3.48 -4.34 12.36
N ILE A 11 3.31 -4.61 11.06
CA ILE A 11 2.08 -4.27 10.33
C ILE A 11 0.90 -5.13 10.79
N LEU A 12 1.11 -6.45 10.96
CA LEU A 12 0.02 -7.38 11.27
C LEU A 12 -0.46 -7.27 12.72
N GLN A 13 0.44 -6.97 13.66
CA GLN A 13 0.14 -6.88 15.10
C GLN A 13 -0.61 -8.12 15.63
N GLY A 14 -0.26 -9.30 15.12
CA GLY A 14 -0.91 -10.57 15.47
C GLY A 14 -2.24 -10.87 14.76
N ARG A 15 -2.74 -9.98 13.88
CA ARG A 15 -3.91 -10.24 13.03
C ARG A 15 -3.54 -11.07 11.80
N ALA A 16 -4.53 -11.74 11.22
CA ALA A 16 -4.34 -12.35 9.91
C ALA A 16 -4.22 -11.27 8.84
N TRP A 17 -3.42 -11.50 7.80
CA TRP A 17 -3.19 -10.51 6.73
C TRP A 17 -4.46 -10.05 6.00
N ARG A 18 -5.52 -10.87 6.03
CA ARG A 18 -6.82 -10.53 5.42
C ARG A 18 -7.63 -9.54 6.24
N ASP A 19 -7.32 -9.41 7.53
CA ASP A 19 -8.07 -8.58 8.47
C ASP A 19 -7.44 -7.19 8.62
N VAL A 20 -6.30 -6.94 7.97
CA VAL A 20 -5.63 -5.63 7.95
C VAL A 20 -6.02 -4.89 6.67
N PRO A 21 -6.70 -3.74 6.76
CA PRO A 21 -7.08 -2.95 5.59
C PRO A 21 -5.87 -2.43 4.81
N ASP A 22 -6.00 -2.32 3.48
CA ASP A 22 -4.91 -1.87 2.62
C ASP A 22 -4.36 -0.49 3.03
N HIS A 23 -5.22 0.46 3.45
CA HIS A 23 -4.78 1.79 3.88
C HIS A 23 -3.89 1.75 5.14
N GLU A 24 -4.15 0.81 6.05
CA GLU A 24 -3.36 0.61 7.25
C GLU A 24 -2.00 0.01 6.90
N VAL A 25 -1.99 -1.02 6.02
CA VAL A 25 -0.76 -1.61 5.50
C VAL A 25 0.12 -0.55 4.85
N LEU A 26 -0.46 0.33 4.03
CA LEU A 26 0.26 1.39 3.32
C LEU A 26 0.86 2.42 4.29
N ALA A 27 0.06 2.94 5.23
CA ALA A 27 0.51 3.94 6.20
C ALA A 27 1.64 3.41 7.08
N GLU A 28 1.50 2.18 7.59
CA GLU A 28 2.51 1.60 8.45
C GLU A 28 3.77 1.20 7.67
N SER A 29 3.62 0.73 6.44
CA SER A 29 4.75 0.49 5.54
C SER A 29 5.54 1.77 5.28
N GLU A 30 4.86 2.89 5.03
CA GLU A 30 5.48 4.20 4.81
C GLU A 30 6.28 4.65 6.04
N ARG A 31 5.68 4.56 7.24
CA ARG A 31 6.36 4.87 8.51
C ARG A 31 7.62 4.03 8.69
N LEU A 32 7.48 2.71 8.59
CA LEU A 32 8.57 1.76 8.82
C LEU A 32 9.71 1.91 7.81
N LEU A 33 9.38 2.08 6.52
CA LEU A 33 10.39 2.32 5.49
C LEU A 33 11.08 3.66 5.69
N GLY A 34 10.35 4.71 6.09
CA GLY A 34 10.92 6.01 6.42
C GLY A 34 11.93 5.93 7.56
N GLU A 35 11.56 5.30 8.68
CA GLU A 35 12.45 5.07 9.83
C GLU A 35 13.68 4.25 9.44
N TRP A 36 13.52 3.22 8.62
CA TRP A 36 14.65 2.41 8.15
C TRP A 36 15.57 3.21 7.22
N MET A 37 15.02 3.96 6.27
CA MET A 37 15.79 4.78 5.33
C MET A 37 16.53 5.93 6.02
N SER A 38 15.98 6.46 7.11
CA SER A 38 16.65 7.46 7.96
C SER A 38 17.77 6.88 8.83
N GLY A 39 17.80 5.56 9.01
CA GLY A 39 18.73 4.85 9.89
C GLY A 39 18.32 4.85 11.37
N GLU A 40 17.11 5.35 11.70
CA GLU A 40 16.55 5.35 13.06
C GLU A 40 16.27 3.92 13.57
N VAL A 41 15.89 3.02 12.67
CA VAL A 41 15.64 1.61 13.00
C VAL A 41 16.43 0.67 12.10
N ARG A 42 16.81 -0.48 12.66
CA ARG A 42 17.32 -1.62 11.89
C ARG A 42 16.17 -2.57 11.64
N MET A 43 15.93 -2.93 10.38
CA MET A 43 15.00 -3.98 10.03
C MET A 43 15.72 -5.32 9.98
N GLU A 44 14.98 -6.38 10.30
CA GLU A 44 15.43 -7.73 10.00
C GLU A 44 15.78 -7.84 8.52
N ARG A 45 16.73 -8.71 8.15
CA ARG A 45 17.02 -9.06 6.75
C ARG A 45 16.37 -10.39 6.33
N PRO A 46 15.06 -10.48 6.16
CA PRO A 46 14.46 -11.66 5.56
C PRO A 46 14.45 -11.55 4.04
N LYS A 47 13.97 -12.63 3.42
CA LYS A 47 13.83 -12.73 1.97
C LYS A 47 12.89 -11.63 1.48
N LEU A 48 13.28 -10.97 0.40
CA LEU A 48 12.57 -9.85 -0.23
C LEU A 48 11.05 -10.10 -0.38
N TYR A 49 10.68 -11.32 -0.79
CA TYR A 49 9.30 -11.71 -1.05
C TYR A 49 8.44 -11.77 0.21
N ASP A 50 9.02 -12.08 1.38
CA ASP A 50 8.27 -12.21 2.62
C ASP A 50 8.00 -10.85 3.27
N HIS A 51 8.92 -9.87 3.10
CA HIS A 51 8.76 -8.55 3.68
C HIS A 51 7.82 -7.65 2.87
N TYR A 52 7.96 -7.63 1.55
CA TYR A 52 7.23 -6.67 0.74
C TYR A 52 5.92 -7.20 0.18
N ALA A 53 5.57 -8.46 0.40
CA ALA A 53 4.31 -9.02 -0.12
C ALA A 53 3.07 -8.23 0.35
N LEU A 54 3.01 -7.83 1.62
CA LEU A 54 1.89 -7.04 2.16
C LEU A 54 1.77 -5.69 1.46
N LEU A 55 2.89 -4.95 1.39
CA LEU A 55 2.97 -3.66 0.73
C LEU A 55 2.62 -3.76 -0.76
N LEU A 56 3.22 -4.71 -1.49
CA LEU A 56 3.00 -4.91 -2.92
C LEU A 56 1.55 -5.28 -3.23
N LEU A 57 0.94 -6.11 -2.40
CA LEU A 57 -0.47 -6.48 -2.56
C LEU A 57 -1.39 -5.27 -2.33
N ALA A 58 -1.16 -4.50 -1.26
CA ALA A 58 -1.92 -3.30 -0.96
C ALA A 58 -1.79 -2.25 -2.10
N LEU A 59 -0.57 -2.02 -2.60
CA LEU A 59 -0.31 -1.14 -3.74
C LEU A 59 -1.03 -1.61 -5.01
N THR A 60 -1.03 -2.91 -5.29
CA THR A 60 -1.71 -3.47 -6.47
C THR A 60 -3.23 -3.25 -6.39
N ARG A 61 -3.83 -3.40 -5.21
CA ARG A 61 -5.26 -3.16 -5.00
C ARG A 61 -5.61 -1.68 -5.09
N GLN A 62 -4.84 -0.82 -4.42
CA GLN A 62 -5.03 0.62 -4.48
C GLN A 62 -4.86 1.15 -5.91
N ASN A 63 -3.88 0.65 -6.66
CA ASN A 63 -3.69 1.01 -8.06
C ASN A 63 -4.93 0.65 -8.90
N ARG A 64 -5.46 -0.56 -8.75
CA ARG A 64 -6.69 -0.99 -9.45
C ARG A 64 -7.89 -0.10 -9.11
N GLU A 65 -8.06 0.23 -7.83
CA GLU A 65 -9.14 1.12 -7.38
C GLU A 65 -9.01 2.51 -8.00
N LEU A 66 -7.81 3.10 -7.92
CA LEU A 66 -7.54 4.43 -8.48
C LEU A 66 -7.72 4.45 -10.00
N SER A 67 -7.22 3.43 -10.71
CA SER A 67 -7.41 3.30 -12.15
C SER A 67 -8.90 3.20 -12.53
N ALA A 68 -9.70 2.46 -11.77
CA ALA A 68 -11.14 2.37 -11.99
C ALA A 68 -11.84 3.72 -11.77
N ARG A 69 -11.44 4.45 -10.73
CA ARG A 69 -11.97 5.80 -10.43
C ARG A 69 -11.60 6.80 -11.53
N VAL A 70 -10.35 6.79 -12.00
CA VAL A 70 -9.89 7.63 -13.10
C VAL A 70 -10.68 7.32 -14.37
N ALA A 71 -10.82 6.05 -14.73
CA ALA A 71 -11.60 5.66 -15.90
C ALA A 71 -13.08 6.11 -15.82
N ALA A 72 -13.69 6.04 -14.63
CA ALA A 72 -15.05 6.53 -14.42
C ALA A 72 -15.17 8.05 -14.58
N LEU A 73 -14.20 8.81 -14.06
CA LEU A 73 -14.14 10.27 -14.21
C LEU A 73 -13.92 10.69 -15.67
N GLU A 74 -13.00 10.01 -16.37
CA GLU A 74 -12.73 10.25 -17.80
C GLU A 74 -13.96 9.94 -18.66
N ALA A 75 -14.68 8.85 -18.37
CA ALA A 75 -15.93 8.52 -19.04
C ALA A 75 -17.03 9.56 -18.81
N ALA A 76 -17.17 10.06 -17.58
CA ALA A 76 -18.14 11.11 -17.26
C ALA A 76 -17.79 12.45 -17.94
N ALA A 77 -16.51 12.82 -17.96
CA ALA A 77 -16.04 14.03 -18.64
C ALA A 77 -16.30 13.98 -20.15
N GLY A 78 -15.98 12.87 -20.81
CA GLY A 78 -16.23 12.69 -22.25
C GLY A 78 -17.71 12.62 -22.64
N GLN A 79 -18.60 12.24 -21.72
CA GLN A 79 -20.06 12.29 -21.93
C GLN A 79 -20.61 13.71 -21.81
N GLY A 80 -20.06 14.53 -20.92
CA GLY A 80 -20.45 15.94 -20.75
C GLY A 80 -20.14 16.80 -21.97
N GLU A 81 -19.01 16.55 -22.63
CA GLU A 81 -18.59 17.26 -23.85
C GLU A 81 -19.48 16.91 -25.05
N ARG A 82 -19.80 15.62 -25.25
CA ARG A 82 -20.72 15.18 -26.33
C ARG A 82 -22.16 15.67 -26.16
N ALA A 83 -22.61 15.88 -24.92
CA ALA A 83 -23.95 16.40 -24.62
C ALA A 83 -24.06 17.92 -24.80
N GLN A 84 -22.95 18.66 -24.86
CA GLN A 84 -22.94 20.11 -25.14
C GLN A 84 -22.84 20.41 -26.63
N ASP A 85 -22.30 19.49 -27.43
CA ASP A 85 -22.17 19.60 -28.89
C ASP A 85 -23.38 19.06 -29.68
N SER A 86 -24.41 18.51 -29.00
CA SER A 86 -25.66 17.98 -29.60
C SER A 86 -26.85 18.87 -29.31
#